data_AF-A0A7J0GT94-F1
#
_entry.id   AF-A0A7J0GT94-F1
#
_cell.length_a   1.000
_cell.length_b   1.000
_cell.length_c   1.000
_cell.angle_alpha   90.00
_cell.angle_beta   90.00
_cell.angle_gamma   90.00
#
_symmetry.space_group_name_H-M   'P 1'
#
loop_
_entity.id
_entity.type
_entity.pdbx_description
1 polymer ?
#
loop_
_entity_poly.entity_id
_entity_poly.type
_entity_poly.pdbx_seq_one_letter_code
_entity_poly.pdbx_strand_id
1 'polypeptide(L)'
;MLKSLKDKAITKTSSFEAIVAHLWRARTKVVFGNTDELSTVLFAVDIRKKISPPLLAGFVGNGVVTAFATAKVRDLVERPFCFCVEKVREGGERVTSEYVRSVVDWLEVYKGIPSTCNGNNFYVSAWWKLPFNELDLGFGRLVHGGPIVSGNDEFVLLLEGIGGGINVWLGLERERR
;
A
#
# COMPACT_ATOMS: atom_id res chain seq x y z
N MET A 1 17.03 -7.77 4.22
CA MET A 1 15.67 -7.72 4.83
C MET A 1 14.58 -8.30 3.93
N LEU A 2 14.34 -7.76 2.72
CA LEU A 2 13.24 -8.20 1.84
C LEU A 2 13.22 -9.70 1.52
N LYS A 3 14.38 -10.30 1.22
CA LYS A 3 14.50 -11.76 1.02
C LYS A 3 13.98 -12.54 2.23
N SER A 4 14.43 -12.19 3.44
CA SER A 4 13.96 -12.80 4.68
C SER A 4 12.45 -12.62 4.91
N LEU A 5 11.87 -11.47 4.55
CA LEU A 5 10.41 -11.28 4.62
C LEU A 5 9.67 -12.23 3.69
N LYS A 6 10.16 -12.40 2.45
CA LYS A 6 9.58 -13.36 1.50
C LYS A 6 9.72 -14.79 1.99
N ASP A 7 10.87 -15.16 2.53
CA ASP A 7 11.11 -16.50 3.09
C ASP A 7 10.13 -16.80 4.25
N LYS A 8 9.85 -15.81 5.10
CA LYS A 8 8.86 -15.91 6.20
C LYS A 8 7.40 -16.01 5.74
N ALA A 9 7.11 -15.66 4.48
CA ALA A 9 5.74 -15.74 3.95
C ALA A 9 5.35 -17.18 3.56
N ILE A 10 6.32 -18.09 3.45
CA ILE A 10 6.14 -19.54 3.20
C ILE A 10 5.43 -19.86 1.86
N THR A 11 5.02 -18.85 1.10
CA THR A 11 4.35 -18.95 -0.21
C THR A 11 5.00 -17.99 -1.21
N LYS A 12 4.65 -18.11 -2.50
CA LYS A 12 5.11 -17.17 -3.53
C LYS A 12 4.52 -15.80 -3.23
N THR A 13 5.36 -14.85 -2.82
CA THR A 13 4.93 -13.52 -2.34
C THR A 13 5.61 -12.40 -3.10
N SER A 14 4.84 -11.40 -3.53
CA SER A 14 5.41 -10.21 -4.17
C SER A 14 6.18 -9.35 -3.17
N SER A 15 7.16 -8.56 -3.64
CA SER A 15 7.87 -7.63 -2.75
C SER A 15 6.91 -6.64 -2.06
N PHE A 16 5.87 -6.24 -2.79
CA PHE A 16 4.81 -5.37 -2.28
C PHE A 16 4.06 -6.02 -1.11
N GLU A 17 3.52 -7.22 -1.30
CA GLU A 17 2.79 -7.96 -0.25
C GLU A 17 3.63 -8.13 1.02
N ALA A 18 4.90 -8.54 0.87
CA ALA A 18 5.80 -8.75 2.00
C ALA A 18 6.07 -7.44 2.77
N ILE A 19 6.30 -6.33 2.07
CA ILE A 19 6.60 -5.05 2.72
C ILE A 19 5.34 -4.48 3.40
N VAL A 20 4.20 -4.47 2.70
CA VAL A 20 2.95 -3.95 3.26
C VAL A 20 2.50 -4.77 4.47
N ALA A 21 2.56 -6.10 4.39
CA ALA A 21 2.24 -6.98 5.52
C ALA A 21 3.16 -6.73 6.73
N HIS A 22 4.45 -6.48 6.47
CA HIS A 22 5.41 -6.19 7.54
C HIS A 22 5.12 -4.85 8.21
N LEU A 23 4.91 -3.80 7.42
CA LEU A 23 4.57 -2.46 7.91
C LEU A 23 3.25 -2.46 8.68
N TRP A 24 2.23 -3.13 8.13
CA TRP A 24 0.92 -3.25 8.76
C TRP A 24 1.04 -3.92 10.12
N ARG A 25 1.64 -5.11 10.19
CA ARG A 25 1.85 -5.81 11.45
C ARG A 25 2.67 -4.99 12.46
N ALA A 26 3.72 -4.29 12.01
CA ALA A 26 4.55 -3.48 12.89
C ALA A 26 3.78 -2.27 13.45
N ARG A 27 3.06 -1.53 12.60
CA ARG A 27 2.25 -0.37 13.02
C ARG A 27 1.10 -0.79 13.92
N THR A 28 0.41 -1.89 13.62
CA THR A 28 -0.68 -2.42 14.45
C THR A 28 -0.24 -2.67 15.89
N LYS A 29 0.98 -3.22 16.11
CA LYS A 29 1.51 -3.49 17.46
C LYS A 29 1.72 -2.24 18.31
N VAL A 30 1.96 -1.09 17.68
CA VAL A 30 2.31 0.16 18.37
C VAL A 30 1.08 1.04 18.54
N VAL A 31 0.18 1.05 17.55
CA VAL A 31 -0.97 1.95 17.49
C VAL A 31 -2.17 1.43 18.28
N PHE A 32 -2.38 0.11 18.32
CA PHE A 32 -3.58 -0.46 18.94
C PHE A 32 -3.28 -1.03 20.32
N GLY A 33 -3.99 -0.52 21.33
CA GLY A 33 -3.99 -1.09 22.68
C GLY A 33 -5.01 -2.22 22.90
N ASN A 34 -6.08 -2.25 22.11
CA ASN A 34 -7.14 -3.25 22.21
C ASN A 34 -7.00 -4.32 21.11
N THR A 35 -6.89 -5.57 21.54
CA THR A 35 -6.70 -6.71 20.65
C THR A 35 -7.96 -7.10 19.84
N ASP A 36 -9.13 -6.66 20.27
CA ASP A 36 -10.42 -6.95 19.62
C ASP A 36 -10.76 -5.98 18.48
N GLU A 37 -10.06 -4.86 18.38
CA GLU A 37 -10.27 -3.86 17.33
C GLU A 37 -9.84 -4.37 15.95
N LEU A 38 -10.41 -3.74 14.91
CA LEU A 38 -10.04 -3.98 13.52
C LEU A 38 -8.95 -3.00 13.11
N SER A 39 -7.81 -3.53 12.66
CA SER A 39 -6.77 -2.74 12.01
C SER A 39 -6.93 -2.90 10.50
N THR A 40 -6.76 -1.81 9.75
CA THR A 40 -6.86 -1.79 8.29
C THR A 40 -5.64 -1.12 7.68
N VAL A 41 -5.10 -1.72 6.62
CA VAL A 41 -4.14 -1.07 5.73
C VAL A 41 -4.79 -0.84 4.38
N LEU A 42 -4.72 0.40 3.89
CA LEU A 42 -5.19 0.78 2.57
C LEU A 42 -4.00 0.85 1.61
N PHE A 43 -4.24 0.61 0.32
CA PHE A 43 -3.18 0.75 -0.67
C PHE A 43 -3.69 1.01 -2.09
N ALA A 44 -2.86 1.71 -2.87
CA ALA A 44 -3.13 2.04 -4.26
C ALA A 44 -3.00 0.81 -5.18
N VAL A 45 -4.00 0.57 -6.03
CA VAL A 45 -3.99 -0.45 -7.08
C VAL A 45 -4.16 0.21 -8.44
N ASP A 46 -3.20 -0.01 -9.34
CA ASP A 46 -3.32 0.40 -10.75
C ASP A 46 -4.36 -0.47 -11.46
N ILE A 47 -5.42 0.16 -11.96
CA ILE A 47 -6.55 -0.51 -12.61
C ILE A 47 -6.45 -0.54 -14.13
N ARG A 48 -5.46 0.13 -14.74
CA ARG A 48 -5.36 0.29 -16.19
C ARG A 48 -5.44 -1.02 -16.95
N LYS A 49 -4.79 -2.06 -16.44
CA LYS A 49 -4.79 -3.42 -17.03
C LYS A 49 -5.83 -4.36 -16.43
N LYS A 50 -6.58 -3.93 -15.40
CA LYS A 50 -7.54 -4.78 -14.66
C LYS A 50 -8.97 -4.63 -15.14
N ILE A 51 -9.35 -3.45 -15.65
CA ILE A 51 -10.69 -3.23 -16.19
C ILE A 51 -10.83 -3.86 -17.58
N SER A 52 -12.06 -4.22 -17.95
CA SER A 52 -12.40 -4.74 -19.27
C SER A 52 -13.42 -3.82 -19.98
N PRO A 53 -13.09 -3.24 -21.15
CA PRO A 53 -11.79 -3.30 -21.82
C PRO A 53 -10.70 -2.55 -21.03
N PRO A 54 -9.42 -2.92 -21.17
CA PRO A 54 -8.33 -2.22 -20.49
C PRO A 54 -8.22 -0.76 -20.94
N LEU A 55 -7.68 0.10 -20.08
CA LEU A 55 -7.38 1.48 -20.46
C LEU A 55 -6.30 1.50 -21.56
N LEU A 56 -6.43 2.47 -22.46
CA LEU A 56 -5.51 2.63 -23.58
C LEU A 56 -4.07 2.85 -23.10
N ALA A 57 -3.11 2.33 -23.87
CA ALA A 57 -1.72 2.68 -23.69
C ALA A 57 -1.55 4.20 -23.82
N GLY A 58 -0.84 4.82 -22.88
CA GLY A 58 -0.71 6.28 -22.84
C GLY A 58 -1.88 7.03 -22.20
N PHE A 59 -2.84 6.35 -21.55
CA PHE A 59 -3.90 7.02 -20.79
C PHE A 59 -3.33 8.02 -19.78
N VAL A 60 -3.64 9.30 -19.99
CA VAL A 60 -3.25 10.41 -19.12
C VAL A 60 -4.42 10.74 -18.19
N GLY A 61 -4.32 10.29 -16.94
CA GLY A 61 -5.35 10.48 -15.92
C GLY A 61 -5.14 9.56 -14.72
N ASN A 62 -6.03 9.65 -13.73
CA ASN A 62 -6.02 8.77 -12.56
C ASN A 62 -6.65 7.41 -12.92
N GLY A 63 -5.83 6.38 -12.99
CA GLY A 63 -6.24 4.98 -13.19
C GLY A 63 -5.92 4.14 -11.95
N VAL A 64 -6.28 4.62 -10.77
CA VAL A 64 -5.98 3.99 -9.49
C VAL A 64 -7.25 3.90 -8.65
N VAL A 65 -7.44 2.76 -7.98
CA VAL A 65 -8.44 2.60 -6.93
C VAL A 65 -7.77 2.19 -5.62
N THR A 66 -8.45 2.45 -4.53
CA THR A 66 -7.99 2.07 -3.19
C THR A 66 -8.47 0.66 -2.87
N ALA A 67 -7.52 -0.24 -2.67
CA ALA A 67 -7.75 -1.54 -2.05
C ALA A 67 -7.46 -1.47 -0.55
N PHE A 68 -7.86 -2.51 0.17
CA PHE A 68 -7.60 -2.61 1.59
C PHE A 68 -7.53 -4.07 2.06
N ALA A 69 -6.80 -4.26 3.15
CA ALA A 69 -6.80 -5.47 3.96
C ALA A 69 -7.15 -5.10 5.40
N THR A 70 -8.04 -5.89 6.02
CA THR A 70 -8.53 -5.69 7.39
C THR A 70 -8.47 -6.99 8.15
N ALA A 71 -8.06 -6.94 9.41
CA ALA A 71 -8.06 -8.07 10.33
C ALA A 71 -8.10 -7.57 11.78
N LYS A 72 -8.45 -8.46 12.71
CA LYS A 72 -8.36 -8.14 14.14
C LYS A 72 -6.91 -7.94 14.56
N VAL A 73 -6.68 -7.03 15.49
CA VAL A 73 -5.35 -6.74 16.04
C VAL A 73 -4.69 -8.02 16.56
N ARG A 74 -5.39 -8.85 17.36
CA ARG A 74 -4.84 -10.14 17.82
C ARG A 74 -4.35 -11.03 16.69
N ASP A 75 -5.11 -11.14 15.61
CA ASP A 75 -4.78 -12.04 14.50
C ASP A 75 -3.51 -11.58 13.79
N LEU A 76 -3.34 -10.26 13.62
CA LEU A 76 -2.14 -9.67 13.03
C LEU A 76 -0.91 -9.86 13.93
N VAL A 77 -1.08 -9.78 15.24
CA VAL A 77 0.03 -9.86 16.20
C VAL A 77 0.44 -11.30 16.46
N GLU A 78 -0.50 -12.22 16.64
CA GLU A 78 -0.26 -13.58 17.14
C GLU A 78 -0.07 -14.60 16.01
N ARG A 79 -0.75 -14.45 14.87
CA ARG A 79 -0.65 -15.42 13.78
C ARG A 79 0.71 -15.33 13.05
N PRO A 80 1.10 -16.39 12.30
CA PRO A 80 2.29 -16.37 11.47
C PRO A 80 2.26 -15.23 10.44
N PHE A 81 3.43 -14.77 10.02
CA PHE A 81 3.56 -13.64 9.08
C PHE A 81 2.83 -13.87 7.74
N CYS A 82 2.76 -15.13 7.29
CA CYS A 82 2.02 -15.51 6.08
C CYS A 82 0.55 -15.09 6.12
N PHE A 83 -0.09 -15.07 7.30
CA PHE A 83 -1.47 -14.60 7.45
C PHE A 83 -1.63 -13.13 7.03
N CYS A 84 -0.70 -12.26 7.46
CA CYS A 84 -0.73 -10.85 7.09
C CYS A 84 -0.52 -10.68 5.57
N VAL A 85 0.38 -11.48 5.00
CA VAL A 85 0.66 -11.50 3.56
C VAL A 85 -0.56 -11.93 2.75
N GLU A 86 -1.24 -13.01 3.16
CA GLU A 86 -2.47 -13.51 2.53
C GLU A 86 -3.56 -12.45 2.55
N LYS A 87 -3.77 -11.76 3.67
CA LYS A 87 -4.76 -10.68 3.77
C LYS A 87 -4.48 -9.52 2.81
N VAL A 88 -3.22 -9.12 2.66
CA VAL A 88 -2.82 -8.08 1.69
C VAL A 88 -3.05 -8.56 0.25
N ARG A 89 -2.71 -9.82 -0.06
CA ARG A 89 -2.95 -10.42 -1.37
C ARG A 89 -4.44 -10.44 -1.70
N GLU A 90 -5.27 -10.98 -0.81
CA GLU A 90 -6.73 -11.01 -0.95
C GLU A 90 -7.30 -9.61 -1.22
N GLY A 91 -6.79 -8.59 -0.51
CA GLY A 91 -7.18 -7.20 -0.72
C GLY A 91 -6.90 -6.68 -2.13
N GLY A 92 -5.74 -7.01 -2.69
CA GLY A 92 -5.36 -6.61 -4.06
C GLY A 92 -6.03 -7.44 -5.16
N GLU A 93 -6.26 -8.72 -4.92
CA GLU A 93 -6.93 -9.63 -5.86
C GLU A 93 -8.43 -9.35 -5.96
N ARG A 94 -9.06 -8.86 -4.88
CA ARG A 94 -10.45 -8.40 -4.87
C ARG A 94 -10.74 -7.30 -5.89
N VAL A 95 -9.72 -6.52 -6.29
CA VAL A 95 -9.88 -5.46 -7.29
C VAL A 95 -9.95 -6.07 -8.69
N THR A 96 -11.15 -6.52 -9.05
CA THR A 96 -11.52 -6.96 -10.41
C THR A 96 -12.14 -5.82 -11.23
N SER A 97 -12.39 -6.05 -12.52
CA SER A 97 -13.08 -5.09 -13.40
C SER A 97 -14.46 -4.71 -12.83
N GLU A 98 -15.21 -5.69 -12.35
CA GLU A 98 -16.55 -5.53 -11.79
C GLU A 98 -16.49 -4.75 -10.46
N TYR A 99 -15.49 -5.05 -9.63
CA TYR A 99 -15.25 -4.30 -8.40
C TYR A 99 -14.98 -2.82 -8.68
N VAL A 100 -14.15 -2.51 -9.67
CA VAL A 100 -13.85 -1.12 -10.07
C VAL A 100 -15.11 -0.39 -10.54
N ARG A 101 -15.96 -1.05 -11.34
CA ARG A 101 -17.24 -0.46 -11.79
C ARG A 101 -18.15 -0.16 -10.60
N SER A 102 -18.28 -1.12 -9.67
CA SER A 102 -19.05 -0.92 -8.44
C SER A 102 -18.51 0.22 -7.57
N VAL A 103 -17.19 0.40 -7.49
CA VAL A 103 -16.57 1.54 -6.79
C VAL A 103 -16.96 2.86 -7.45
N VAL A 104 -16.97 2.94 -8.78
CA VAL A 104 -17.41 4.14 -9.50
C VAL A 104 -18.88 4.45 -9.20
N ASP A 105 -19.76 3.44 -9.28
CA ASP A 105 -21.19 3.61 -8.98
C ASP A 105 -21.41 4.09 -7.54
N TRP A 106 -20.69 3.51 -6.58
CA TRP A 106 -20.76 3.90 -5.18
C TRP A 106 -20.28 5.34 -4.98
N LEU A 107 -19.17 5.73 -5.61
CA LEU A 107 -18.63 7.10 -5.54
C LEU A 107 -19.58 8.11 -6.17
N GLU A 108 -20.33 7.74 -7.20
CA GLU A 108 -21.32 8.62 -7.82
C GLU A 108 -22.48 8.95 -6.85
N VAL A 109 -22.86 8.01 -5.99
CA VAL A 109 -23.93 8.21 -5.00
C VAL A 109 -23.43 8.91 -3.74
N TYR A 110 -22.30 8.48 -3.18
CA TYR A 110 -21.86 8.90 -1.84
C TYR A 110 -20.78 9.99 -1.83
N LYS A 111 -20.13 10.26 -2.96
CA LYS A 111 -19.14 11.34 -3.15
C LYS A 111 -18.05 11.43 -2.06
N GLY A 112 -17.51 10.29 -1.63
CA GLY A 112 -16.52 10.19 -0.53
C GLY A 112 -15.10 9.83 -0.96
N ILE A 113 -14.17 9.88 0.00
CA ILE A 113 -12.82 9.31 -0.11
C ILE A 113 -12.59 8.25 0.96
N PRO A 114 -11.75 7.24 0.72
CA PRO A 114 -11.38 6.27 1.74
C PRO A 114 -10.80 6.99 2.96
N SER A 115 -11.41 6.77 4.13
CA SER A 115 -10.95 7.33 5.40
C SER A 115 -9.99 6.36 6.09
N THR A 116 -8.91 6.93 6.62
CA THR A 116 -7.88 6.29 7.45
C THR A 116 -8.29 6.21 8.93
N CYS A 117 -9.54 6.54 9.27
CA CYS A 117 -10.12 6.41 10.61
C CYS A 117 -9.25 7.03 11.72
N ASN A 118 -9.01 8.35 11.65
CA ASN A 118 -8.39 9.14 12.72
C ASN A 118 -6.97 8.66 13.13
N GLY A 119 -6.08 8.38 12.17
CA GLY A 119 -4.66 8.08 12.44
C GLY A 119 -4.30 6.61 12.63
N ASN A 120 -5.29 5.76 12.94
CA ASN A 120 -5.04 4.36 13.30
C ASN A 120 -4.78 3.47 12.07
N ASN A 121 -5.46 3.74 10.96
CA ASN A 121 -5.20 3.10 9.68
C ASN A 121 -4.28 3.98 8.85
N PHE A 122 -3.66 3.40 7.83
CA PHE A 122 -2.69 4.11 6.99
C PHE A 122 -2.80 3.65 5.55
N TYR A 123 -2.37 4.53 4.64
CA TYR A 123 -2.42 4.34 3.21
C TYR A 123 -1.02 4.10 2.65
N VAL A 124 -0.84 3.04 1.87
CA VAL A 124 0.44 2.73 1.23
C VAL A 124 0.38 2.98 -0.27
N SER A 125 1.35 3.73 -0.80
CA SER A 125 1.53 3.88 -2.25
C SER A 125 2.94 3.50 -2.67
N ALA A 126 3.04 2.59 -3.64
CA ALA A 126 4.31 2.02 -4.10
C ALA A 126 4.83 2.77 -5.33
N TRP A 127 5.57 3.84 -5.10
CA TRP A 127 6.15 4.70 -6.14
C TRP A 127 7.32 4.06 -6.87
N TRP A 128 7.97 3.04 -6.29
CA TRP A 128 9.01 2.27 -7.00
C TRP A 128 8.50 1.61 -8.30
N LYS A 129 7.19 1.50 -8.50
CA LYS A 129 6.58 0.94 -9.73
C LYS A 129 6.39 1.99 -10.82
N LEU A 130 6.59 3.26 -10.51
CA LEU A 130 6.60 4.33 -11.49
C LEU A 130 7.97 4.32 -12.21
N PRO A 131 8.02 4.64 -13.51
CA PRO A 131 9.24 4.56 -14.32
C PRO A 131 10.19 5.75 -14.05
N PHE A 132 10.44 6.07 -12.78
CA PHE A 132 11.36 7.13 -12.39
C PHE A 132 12.81 6.80 -12.78
N ASN A 133 13.16 5.52 -12.81
CA ASN A 133 14.46 5.03 -13.25
C ASN A 133 14.70 5.18 -14.77
N GLU A 134 13.63 5.31 -15.56
CA GLU A 134 13.69 5.56 -17.00
C GLU A 134 13.76 7.06 -17.34
N LEU A 135 13.64 7.94 -16.34
CA LEU A 135 13.68 9.39 -16.54
C LEU A 135 15.12 9.88 -16.73
N ASP A 136 15.40 10.38 -17.94
CA ASP A 136 16.60 11.15 -18.26
C ASP A 136 16.19 12.39 -19.07
N LEU A 137 16.38 13.56 -18.48
CA LEU A 137 16.06 14.85 -19.09
C LEU A 137 17.24 15.47 -19.85
N GLY A 138 18.30 14.69 -20.11
CA GLY A 138 19.57 15.15 -20.66
C GLY A 138 20.63 15.44 -19.59
N PHE A 139 20.33 15.17 -18.31
CA PHE A 139 21.24 15.35 -17.18
C PHE A 139 21.73 14.02 -16.59
N GLY A 140 21.39 12.90 -17.23
CA GLY A 140 21.68 11.55 -16.75
C GLY A 140 20.54 10.98 -15.91
N ARG A 141 20.73 9.73 -15.47
CA ARG A 141 19.72 8.97 -14.72
C ARG A 141 19.44 9.58 -13.34
N LEU A 142 18.18 9.49 -12.94
CA LEU A 142 17.74 9.89 -11.60
C LEU A 142 18.51 9.15 -10.49
N VAL A 143 19.10 9.91 -9.57
CA VAL A 143 19.78 9.35 -8.38
C VAL A 143 18.81 9.15 -7.22
N HIS A 144 17.86 10.07 -7.05
CA HIS A 144 16.84 10.02 -6.00
C HIS A 144 15.58 10.77 -6.44
N GLY A 145 14.42 10.23 -6.11
CA GLY A 145 13.12 10.87 -6.28
C GLY A 145 12.19 10.49 -5.14
N GLY A 146 11.47 11.48 -4.60
CA GLY A 146 10.62 11.28 -3.45
C GLY A 146 9.77 12.51 -3.14
N PRO A 147 8.80 12.36 -2.23
CA PRO A 147 7.96 13.46 -1.76
C PRO A 147 8.79 14.47 -0.96
N ILE A 148 8.35 15.72 -0.95
CA ILE A 148 8.72 16.66 0.13
C ILE A 148 7.94 16.27 1.37
N VAL A 149 8.54 16.44 2.55
CA VAL A 149 7.89 16.15 3.83
C VAL A 149 6.52 16.83 3.88
N SER A 150 5.46 16.04 4.02
CA SER A 150 4.10 16.54 4.22
C SER A 150 3.58 16.05 5.58
N GLY A 151 2.70 16.83 6.22
CA GLY A 151 2.13 16.51 7.54
C GLY A 151 1.11 15.37 7.55
N ASN A 152 1.08 14.53 6.51
CA ASN A 152 0.16 13.41 6.39
C ASN A 152 0.83 12.12 6.89
N ASP A 153 0.88 11.95 8.22
CA ASP A 153 1.50 10.81 8.91
C ASP A 153 0.82 9.44 8.63
N GLU A 154 -0.33 9.48 7.97
CA GLU A 154 -1.09 8.31 7.53
C GLU A 154 -0.65 7.80 6.16
N PHE A 155 0.13 8.57 5.38
CA PHE A 155 0.62 8.13 4.08
C PHE A 155 2.02 7.55 4.18
N VAL A 156 2.15 6.30 3.74
CA VAL A 156 3.41 5.58 3.63
C VAL A 156 3.78 5.42 2.16
N LEU A 157 4.94 5.93 1.79
CA LEU A 157 5.42 5.90 0.42
C LEU A 157 6.58 4.92 0.30
N LEU A 158 6.45 4.00 -0.66
CA LEU A 158 7.51 3.05 -0.95
C LEU A 158 8.29 3.51 -2.17
N LEU A 159 9.53 3.90 -1.94
CA LEU A 159 10.41 4.53 -2.91
C LEU A 159 11.49 3.56 -3.36
N GLU A 160 12.01 3.78 -4.57
CA GLU A 160 13.18 3.05 -5.04
C GLU A 160 14.41 3.43 -4.21
N GLY A 161 15.17 2.41 -3.80
CA GLY A 161 16.42 2.56 -3.06
C GLY A 161 17.63 2.28 -3.94
N ILE A 162 18.77 2.85 -3.57
CA ILE A 162 20.04 2.61 -4.25
C ILE A 162 20.37 1.11 -4.22
N GLY A 163 20.86 0.57 -5.35
CA GLY A 163 21.27 -0.83 -5.45
C GLY A 163 20.12 -1.84 -5.47
N GLY A 164 18.92 -1.44 -5.91
CA GLY A 164 17.73 -2.30 -5.94
C GLY A 164 17.08 -2.49 -4.57
N GLY A 165 17.45 -1.64 -3.60
CA GLY A 165 16.79 -1.55 -2.31
C GLY A 165 15.41 -0.90 -2.42
N ILE A 166 14.68 -0.89 -1.32
CA ILE A 166 13.41 -0.19 -1.20
C ILE A 166 13.48 0.69 0.05
N ASN A 167 13.20 1.97 -0.12
CA ASN A 167 13.08 2.93 0.97
C ASN A 167 11.60 3.06 1.37
N VAL A 168 11.33 3.05 2.67
CA VAL A 168 9.98 3.30 3.20
C VAL A 168 9.98 4.69 3.82
N TRP A 169 9.25 5.62 3.21
CA TRP A 169 9.00 6.94 3.76
C TRP A 169 7.69 6.90 4.56
N LEU A 170 7.77 7.21 5.85
CA LEU A 170 6.65 7.12 6.77
C LEU A 170 6.74 8.24 7.81
N GLY A 171 5.63 8.93 8.06
CA GLY A 171 5.46 9.85 9.19
C GLY A 171 4.98 9.08 10.42
N LEU A 172 5.44 9.48 11.60
CA LEU A 172 4.95 9.00 12.89
C LEU A 172 4.65 10.22 13.76
N GLU A 173 3.54 10.17 14.48
CA GLU A 173 3.28 11.16 15.51
C GLU A 173 4.42 11.15 16.54
N ARG A 174 4.83 12.34 16.99
CA ARG A 174 5.74 12.44 18.13
C ARG A 174 5.05 11.83 19.34
N GLU A 175 5.81 11.04 20.13
CA GLU A 175 5.33 10.52 21.41
C GLU A 175 4.68 11.65 22.23
N ARG A 176 3.39 11.48 22.55
CA ARG A 176 2.74 12.28 23.59
C ARG A 176 3.26 11.76 24.92
N ARG A 177 4.26 12.44 25.47
CA ARG A 177 4.71 12.25 26.86
C ARG A 177 3.66 12.70 27.85
#